data_AF-A0A973J772-F1
#
_entry.id   AF-A0A973J772-F1
#
_cell.length_a   1.000
_cell.length_b   1.000
_cell.length_c   1.000
_cell.angle_alpha   90.00
_cell.angle_beta   90.00
_cell.angle_gamma   90.00
#
_symmetry.space_group_name_H-M   'P 1'
#
loop_
_entity.id
_entity.type
_entity.pdbx_description
1 polymer ?
#
loop_
_entity_poly.entity_id
_entity_poly.type
_entity_poly.pdbx_seq_one_letter_code
_entity_poly.pdbx_strand_id
1 'polypeptide(L)'
;MTSHDFSPLLPSDPTAPRRISPTDVAQYIRLDQCRRYLRLRLHERANGQAFMRDARVAAQAIPPLLTRTGNDFEHEVEASASAYVGAAVNCRAAAQAGEDAFIGPDHNALLVARARALPPGQLLLLFQPRLRVALGPWELRGDVDILRLERTATGELHALIVDIKSSTAAKVEHRIQVAFYHEMLAALFVQAGMSTANLSTGILYRGPAGGTDSPDPLEQARRSAQHAAAARLFGLQVGFFEQVTDPEAYREEVRTLVTGASSTAAEVATAPFEQLSFHLTQKCDGCLYNEFCMRWAAEHDDLSLIPYLSDTEKNVLCASGVTTTRDLAMLKEFADASSPDLLTPPAQRPTVQALSASRTVGPRLDELIHRARRYRRWRGDDLRALTYIPSKGYGSLPAADADLHPNLVRVYLDAQHDYLNDRVYLLGALVTACVAGLERPERRRSMVQLCPHPPRDPTDERDLLLGWVAATVRAIVELA
;
A
#
# COMPACT_ATOMS: atom_id res chain seq x y z
N MET A 1 -10.93 18.79 24.63
CA MET A 1 -9.66 19.10 23.94
C MET A 1 -10.01 19.69 22.59
N THR A 2 -9.37 20.79 22.24
CA THR A 2 -9.66 21.61 21.06
C THR A 2 -9.69 20.74 19.81
N SER A 3 -10.76 20.84 19.02
CA SER A 3 -10.76 20.46 17.62
C SER A 3 -9.47 20.99 17.01
N HIS A 4 -8.54 20.09 16.68
CA HIS A 4 -7.41 20.49 15.87
C HIS A 4 -8.02 20.83 14.53
N ASP A 5 -8.12 22.13 14.27
CA ASP A 5 -8.67 22.61 13.03
C ASP A 5 -7.69 22.30 11.92
N PHE A 6 -7.80 21.08 11.39
CA PHE A 6 -7.18 20.69 10.15
C PHE A 6 -7.94 21.32 8.97
N SER A 7 -8.61 22.48 9.14
CA SER A 7 -9.16 23.36 8.10
C SER A 7 -8.20 23.63 6.95
N PRO A 8 -8.71 24.15 5.81
CA PRO A 8 -8.06 24.01 4.52
C PRO A 8 -6.57 24.37 4.55
N LEU A 9 -5.77 23.48 3.96
CA LEU A 9 -4.37 23.76 3.57
C LEU A 9 -4.29 24.67 2.36
N LEU A 10 -5.35 25.43 2.12
CA LEU A 10 -5.24 26.62 1.34
C LEU A 10 -4.28 27.51 2.13
N PRO A 11 -3.14 27.91 1.54
CA PRO A 11 -2.41 29.00 2.12
C PRO A 11 -3.39 30.18 2.24
N SER A 12 -3.32 30.89 3.36
CA SER A 12 -4.11 32.12 3.58
C SER A 12 -3.91 33.11 2.42
N ASP A 13 -2.77 32.97 1.76
CA ASP A 13 -2.41 33.58 0.49
C ASP A 13 -2.68 32.60 -0.68
N PRO A 14 -3.65 32.88 -1.58
CA PRO A 14 -3.92 32.05 -2.75
C PRO A 14 -2.76 31.95 -3.75
N THR A 15 -1.68 32.70 -3.56
CA THR A 15 -0.46 32.65 -4.39
C THR A 15 0.62 31.70 -3.87
N ALA A 16 0.54 31.23 -2.61
CA ALA A 16 1.55 30.28 -2.11
C ALA A 16 1.28 28.87 -2.67
N PRO A 17 2.30 28.19 -3.24
CA PRO A 17 2.08 26.92 -3.90
C PRO A 17 1.85 25.79 -2.89
N ARG A 18 0.90 24.91 -3.20
CA ARG A 18 0.63 23.72 -2.39
C ARG A 18 1.72 22.69 -2.63
N ARG A 19 2.32 22.15 -1.57
CA ARG A 19 3.45 21.23 -1.67
C ARG A 19 3.01 19.78 -1.67
N ILE A 20 3.50 19.00 -2.64
CA ILE A 20 3.28 17.56 -2.72
C ILE A 20 4.48 16.90 -3.42
N SER A 21 4.81 15.66 -3.10
CA SER A 21 5.83 14.91 -3.85
C SER A 21 5.24 13.71 -4.60
N PRO A 22 5.93 13.23 -5.66
CA PRO A 22 5.57 11.97 -6.33
C PRO A 22 5.45 10.79 -5.34
N THR A 23 6.35 10.72 -4.35
CA THR A 23 6.30 9.72 -3.28
C THR A 23 5.06 9.85 -2.39
N ASP A 24 4.60 11.07 -2.10
CA ASP A 24 3.38 11.27 -1.30
C ASP A 24 2.16 10.67 -2.03
N VAL A 25 2.08 10.84 -3.36
CA VAL A 25 1.00 10.27 -4.17
C VAL A 25 1.15 8.76 -4.31
N ALA A 26 2.37 8.25 -4.51
CA ALA A 26 2.60 6.80 -4.56
C ALA A 26 2.17 6.10 -3.25
N GLN A 27 2.46 6.72 -2.10
CA GLN A 27 1.99 6.23 -0.79
C GLN A 27 0.46 6.34 -0.64
N TYR A 28 -0.16 7.40 -1.14
CA TYR A 28 -1.62 7.51 -1.18
C TYR A 28 -2.26 6.34 -1.94
N ILE A 29 -1.72 5.97 -3.12
CA ILE A 29 -2.19 4.82 -3.90
C ILE A 29 -1.96 3.52 -3.13
N ARG A 30 -0.77 3.31 -2.55
CA ARG A 30 -0.45 2.13 -1.73
C ARG A 30 -1.37 1.96 -0.52
N LEU A 31 -1.90 3.06 0.03
CA LEU A 31 -2.83 3.07 1.15
C LEU A 31 -4.31 3.04 0.69
N ASP A 32 -4.60 2.36 -0.43
CA ASP A 32 -5.85 2.37 -1.21
C ASP A 32 -6.56 3.73 -1.18
N GLN A 33 -5.84 4.76 -1.63
CA GLN A 33 -6.40 6.08 -1.82
C GLN A 33 -7.02 6.68 -0.54
N CYS A 34 -6.40 6.43 0.61
CA CYS A 34 -6.85 6.97 1.89
C CYS A 34 -6.78 8.50 1.92
N ARG A 35 -7.95 9.16 1.83
CA ARG A 35 -8.06 10.63 1.82
C ARG A 35 -7.53 11.27 3.10
N ARG A 36 -7.64 10.59 4.25
CA ARG A 36 -7.03 11.06 5.51
C ARG A 36 -5.51 11.07 5.48
N TYR A 37 -4.88 10.04 4.91
CA TYR A 37 -3.43 10.05 4.72
C TYR A 37 -3.00 11.25 3.89
N LEU A 38 -3.64 11.46 2.73
CA LEU A 38 -3.32 12.58 1.85
C LEU A 38 -3.51 13.91 2.57
N ARG A 39 -4.60 14.06 3.34
CA ARG A 39 -4.88 15.31 4.07
C ARG A 39 -3.84 15.63 5.14
N LEU A 40 -3.45 14.64 5.93
CA LEU A 40 -2.42 14.81 6.96
C LEU A 40 -1.05 15.03 6.32
N ARG A 41 -0.77 14.37 5.19
CA ARG A 41 0.48 14.55 4.45
C ARG A 41 0.64 15.95 3.89
N LEU A 42 -0.40 16.46 3.24
CA LEU A 42 -0.42 17.84 2.77
C LEU A 42 -0.24 18.81 3.96
N HIS A 43 -0.82 18.51 5.13
CA HIS A 43 -0.69 19.37 6.31
C HIS A 43 0.73 19.40 6.84
N GLU A 44 1.37 18.23 6.91
CA GLU A 44 2.77 18.11 7.29
C GLU A 44 3.69 18.90 6.36
N ARG A 45 3.45 18.85 5.04
CA ARG A 45 4.25 19.59 4.05
C ARG A 45 4.15 21.10 4.19
N ALA A 46 3.00 21.59 4.63
CA ALA A 46 2.74 23.03 4.81
C ALA A 46 3.18 23.54 6.19
N ASN A 47 2.85 22.81 7.26
CA ASN A 47 2.93 23.29 8.64
C ASN A 47 3.89 22.48 9.53
N GLY A 48 4.50 21.42 9.00
CA GLY A 48 5.35 20.50 9.76
C GLY A 48 4.57 19.50 10.61
N GLN A 49 5.28 18.78 11.47
CA GLN A 49 4.75 17.65 12.24
C GLN A 49 4.26 18.01 13.66
N ALA A 50 4.05 19.30 13.96
CA ALA A 50 3.65 19.73 15.31
C ALA A 50 2.34 19.07 15.78
N PHE A 51 1.38 18.91 14.86
CA PHE A 51 0.08 18.28 15.15
C PHE A 51 0.18 16.84 15.70
N MET A 52 1.21 16.08 15.32
CA MET A 52 1.44 14.74 15.87
C MET A 52 1.81 14.82 17.36
N ARG A 53 2.69 15.76 17.72
CA ARG A 53 3.08 16.00 19.12
C ARG A 53 1.92 16.53 19.95
N ASP A 54 1.13 17.44 19.39
CA ASP A 54 -0.04 18.01 20.08
C ASP A 54 -1.10 16.93 20.36
N ALA A 55 -1.30 16.04 19.39
CA ALA A 55 -2.10 14.82 19.55
C ALA A 55 -1.39 13.72 20.35
N ARG A 56 -0.20 13.98 20.93
CA ARG A 56 0.63 13.04 21.70
C ARG A 56 0.77 11.65 21.06
N VAL A 57 1.00 11.64 19.75
CA VAL A 57 1.24 10.43 18.95
C VAL A 57 2.59 10.55 18.25
N ALA A 58 3.17 9.41 17.88
CA ALA A 58 4.38 9.36 17.09
C ALA A 58 4.06 8.99 15.64
N ALA A 59 4.93 9.43 14.72
CA ALA A 59 4.90 8.91 13.37
C ALA A 59 5.37 7.45 13.38
N GLN A 60 4.68 6.59 12.63
CA GLN A 60 5.08 5.19 12.54
C GLN A 60 6.47 5.07 11.89
N ALA A 61 7.38 4.35 12.55
CA ALA A 61 8.73 4.13 12.03
C ALA A 61 8.72 3.08 10.91
N ILE A 62 9.48 3.33 9.85
CA ILE A 62 9.77 2.31 8.83
C ILE A 62 10.70 1.27 9.47
N PRO A 63 10.39 -0.04 9.38
CA PRO A 63 11.27 -1.09 9.90
C PRO A 63 12.70 -0.95 9.33
N PRO A 64 13.75 -0.90 10.18
CA PRO A 64 15.13 -0.69 9.73
C PRO A 64 15.61 -1.71 8.69
N LEU A 65 15.08 -2.93 8.76
CA LEU A 65 15.41 -4.02 7.83
C LEU A 65 14.97 -3.70 6.40
N LEU A 66 13.77 -3.12 6.22
CA LEU A 66 13.28 -2.72 4.89
C LEU A 66 14.13 -1.59 4.30
N THR A 67 14.55 -0.64 5.14
CA THR A 67 15.45 0.45 4.72
C THR A 67 16.79 -0.10 4.25
N ARG A 68 17.38 -1.06 4.97
CA ARG A 68 18.66 -1.67 4.60
C ARG A 68 18.57 -2.42 3.28
N THR A 69 17.61 -3.32 3.13
CA THR A 69 17.45 -4.10 1.89
C THR A 69 17.17 -3.22 0.68
N GLY A 70 16.42 -2.12 0.84
CA GLY A 70 16.23 -1.11 -0.21
C GLY A 70 17.55 -0.46 -0.62
N ASN A 71 18.30 0.06 0.36
CA ASN A 71 19.58 0.72 0.11
C ASN A 71 20.62 -0.20 -0.53
N ASP A 72 20.69 -1.46 -0.09
CA ASP A 72 21.65 -2.44 -0.63
C ASP A 72 21.39 -2.68 -2.12
N PHE A 73 20.11 -2.83 -2.51
CA PHE A 73 19.73 -2.99 -3.92
C PHE A 73 19.97 -1.72 -4.74
N GLU A 74 19.63 -0.54 -4.21
CA GLU A 74 19.91 0.75 -4.87
C GLU A 74 21.42 0.94 -5.13
N HIS A 75 22.26 0.63 -4.14
CA HIS A 75 23.72 0.71 -4.28
C HIS A 75 24.27 -0.27 -5.32
N GLU A 76 23.77 -1.51 -5.37
CA GLU A 76 24.19 -2.50 -6.37
C GLU A 76 23.86 -2.05 -7.80
N VAL A 77 22.64 -1.52 -7.98
CA VAL A 77 22.20 -0.94 -9.26
C VAL A 77 23.09 0.23 -9.65
N GLU A 78 23.32 1.17 -8.73
CA GLU A 78 24.15 2.35 -9.00
C GLU A 78 25.57 1.97 -9.40
N ALA A 79 26.20 1.05 -8.66
CA ALA A 79 27.56 0.61 -8.93
C ALA A 79 27.68 -0.05 -10.32
N SER A 80 26.76 -0.95 -10.64
CA SER A 80 26.76 -1.69 -11.91
C SER A 80 26.45 -0.78 -13.10
N ALA A 81 25.45 0.10 -12.98
CA ALA A 81 25.09 1.03 -14.04
C ALA A 81 26.16 2.11 -14.27
N SER A 82 26.82 2.58 -13.20
CA SER A 82 27.94 3.52 -13.31
C SER A 82 29.14 2.89 -14.02
N ALA A 83 29.49 1.64 -13.69
CA ALA A 83 30.56 0.91 -14.35
C ALA A 83 30.24 0.63 -15.83
N TYR A 84 28.97 0.39 -16.16
CA TYR A 84 28.53 0.13 -17.53
C TYR A 84 28.60 1.35 -18.45
N VAL A 85 28.13 2.52 -17.99
CA VAL A 85 28.04 3.74 -18.81
C VAL A 85 29.34 4.56 -18.80
N GLY A 86 30.11 4.51 -17.71
CA GLY A 86 31.34 5.29 -17.53
C GLY A 86 31.11 6.79 -17.26
N ALA A 87 30.04 7.37 -17.79
CA ALA A 87 29.59 8.75 -17.52
C ALA A 87 28.35 8.75 -16.59
N ALA A 88 28.59 8.66 -15.29
CA ALA A 88 27.56 8.66 -14.27
C ALA A 88 27.87 9.67 -13.16
N VAL A 89 26.82 10.29 -12.60
CA VAL A 89 26.92 11.24 -11.50
C VAL A 89 25.83 10.95 -10.47
N ASN A 90 26.22 10.70 -9.23
CA ASN A 90 25.28 10.68 -8.12
C ASN A 90 25.16 12.08 -7.50
N CYS A 91 24.04 12.74 -7.75
CA CYS A 91 23.82 14.11 -7.32
C CYS A 91 23.73 14.22 -5.79
N ARG A 92 23.21 13.20 -5.10
CA ARG A 92 23.15 13.18 -3.63
C ARG A 92 24.53 13.03 -3.03
N ALA A 93 25.35 12.13 -3.55
CA ALA A 93 26.72 11.93 -3.09
C ALA A 93 27.59 13.16 -3.34
N ALA A 94 27.49 13.79 -4.53
CA ALA A 94 28.20 15.02 -4.86
C ALA A 94 27.81 16.18 -3.91
N ALA A 95 26.52 16.33 -3.60
CA ALA A 95 26.06 17.31 -2.61
C ALA A 95 26.62 17.03 -1.20
N GLN A 96 26.67 15.76 -0.78
CA GLN A 96 27.25 15.34 0.51
C GLN A 96 28.76 15.57 0.57
N ALA A 97 29.45 15.46 -0.56
CA ALA A 97 30.88 15.77 -0.69
C ALA A 97 31.17 17.28 -0.71
N GLY A 98 30.14 18.12 -0.71
CA GLY A 98 30.29 19.58 -0.68
C GLY A 98 30.47 20.23 -2.04
N GLU A 99 30.12 19.55 -3.14
CA GLU A 99 30.24 20.14 -4.48
C GLU A 99 29.17 21.22 -4.71
N ASP A 100 29.59 22.48 -4.84
CA ASP A 100 28.70 23.65 -4.96
C ASP A 100 27.61 23.51 -6.03
N ALA A 101 27.93 22.87 -7.17
CA ALA A 101 26.98 22.67 -8.27
C ALA A 101 25.77 21.76 -7.92
N PHE A 102 25.86 21.00 -6.82
CA PHE A 102 24.83 20.07 -6.34
C PHE A 102 24.22 20.50 -5.00
N ILE A 103 24.72 21.58 -4.39
CA ILE A 103 24.16 22.14 -3.17
C ILE A 103 23.05 23.12 -3.53
N GLY A 104 21.81 22.76 -3.24
CA GLY A 104 20.69 23.65 -3.53
C GLY A 104 19.31 23.07 -3.22
N PRO A 105 18.26 23.87 -3.48
CA PRO A 105 16.88 23.43 -3.31
C PRO A 105 16.44 22.39 -4.35
N ASP A 106 17.15 22.31 -5.49
CA ASP A 106 16.97 21.40 -6.62
C ASP A 106 18.20 21.37 -7.55
N HIS A 107 18.17 20.49 -8.56
CA HIS A 107 19.21 20.34 -9.58
C HIS A 107 18.69 20.71 -10.98
N ASN A 108 17.61 21.48 -11.10
CA ASN A 108 16.94 21.73 -12.38
C ASN A 108 17.87 22.39 -13.40
N ALA A 109 18.56 23.46 -13.01
CA ALA A 109 19.45 24.21 -13.90
C ALA A 109 20.66 23.37 -14.34
N LEU A 110 21.23 22.60 -13.41
CA LEU A 110 22.31 21.66 -13.69
C LEU A 110 21.87 20.60 -14.70
N LEU A 111 20.71 19.98 -14.49
CA LEU A 111 20.14 18.97 -15.37
C LEU A 111 19.96 19.53 -16.78
N VAL A 112 19.33 20.69 -16.93
CA VAL A 112 19.13 21.34 -18.24
C VAL A 112 20.47 21.63 -18.92
N ALA A 113 21.46 22.14 -18.18
CA ALA A 113 22.78 22.42 -18.72
C ALA A 113 23.47 21.14 -19.22
N ARG A 114 23.44 20.05 -18.43
CA ARG A 114 23.99 18.75 -18.80
C ARG A 114 23.28 18.15 -20.01
N ALA A 115 21.96 18.21 -20.05
CA ALA A 115 21.16 17.72 -21.17
C ALA A 115 21.49 18.46 -22.48
N ARG A 116 21.65 19.79 -22.44
CA ARG A 116 22.05 20.59 -23.61
C ARG A 116 23.47 20.29 -24.07
N ALA A 117 24.41 20.16 -23.13
CA ALA A 117 25.81 19.94 -23.42
C ALA A 117 26.14 18.49 -23.83
N LEU A 118 25.20 17.54 -23.67
CA LEU A 118 25.41 16.14 -24.02
C LEU A 118 25.69 16.00 -25.53
N PRO A 119 26.88 15.50 -25.96
CA PRO A 119 27.20 15.38 -27.39
C PRO A 119 26.39 14.27 -28.09
N PRO A 120 26.20 14.32 -29.42
CA PRO A 120 25.60 13.22 -30.17
C PRO A 120 26.34 11.89 -29.97
N GLY A 121 25.58 10.81 -29.83
CA GLY A 121 26.08 9.46 -29.54
C GLY A 121 26.54 9.24 -28.10
N GLN A 122 26.35 10.21 -27.20
CA GLN A 122 26.76 10.11 -25.80
C GLN A 122 25.58 9.83 -24.87
N LEU A 123 25.92 9.25 -23.73
CA LEU A 123 25.02 8.82 -22.66
C LEU A 123 25.52 9.40 -21.34
N LEU A 124 24.59 9.85 -20.50
CA LEU A 124 24.83 10.30 -19.13
C LEU A 124 23.79 9.71 -18.20
N LEU A 125 24.25 9.14 -17.07
CA LEU A 125 23.39 8.76 -15.95
C LEU A 125 23.48 9.79 -14.84
N LEU A 126 22.31 10.24 -14.37
CA LEU A 126 22.19 11.03 -13.14
C LEU A 126 21.42 10.20 -12.11
N PHE A 127 22.05 9.91 -10.98
CA PHE A 127 21.40 9.25 -9.84
C PHE A 127 20.91 10.30 -8.84
N GLN A 128 19.71 10.10 -8.32
CA GLN A 128 19.11 10.96 -7.31
C GLN A 128 19.04 12.45 -7.69
N PRO A 129 18.81 12.89 -8.96
CA PRO A 129 18.64 14.30 -9.23
C PRO A 129 17.34 14.80 -8.58
N ARG A 130 17.47 15.85 -7.78
CA ARG A 130 16.35 16.55 -7.16
C ARG A 130 15.69 17.47 -8.17
N LEU A 131 14.40 17.26 -8.41
CA LEU A 131 13.57 18.17 -9.18
C LEU A 131 12.68 18.99 -8.26
N ARG A 132 12.46 20.24 -8.62
CA ARG A 132 11.46 21.12 -8.00
C ARG A 132 10.73 21.92 -9.06
N VAL A 133 9.47 21.62 -9.32
CA VAL A 133 8.74 22.17 -10.46
C VAL A 133 7.35 22.60 -10.04
N ALA A 134 6.93 23.78 -10.48
CA ALA A 134 5.55 24.24 -10.34
C ALA A 134 4.68 23.63 -11.45
N LEU A 135 3.65 22.87 -11.09
CA LEU A 135 2.63 22.33 -11.99
C LEU A 135 1.26 22.86 -11.55
N GLY A 136 0.79 23.91 -12.22
CA GLY A 136 -0.42 24.62 -11.81
C GLY A 136 -0.26 25.20 -10.39
N PRO A 137 -1.21 24.97 -9.46
CA PRO A 137 -1.13 25.49 -8.08
C PRO A 137 -0.20 24.67 -7.17
N TRP A 138 0.46 23.63 -7.68
CA TRP A 138 1.28 22.72 -6.90
C TRP A 138 2.77 22.94 -7.12
N GLU A 139 3.55 23.07 -6.04
CA GLU A 139 5.01 22.91 -6.06
C GLU A 139 5.33 21.44 -5.81
N LEU A 140 5.81 20.76 -6.85
CA LEU A 140 6.27 19.39 -6.74
C LEU A 140 7.76 19.36 -6.46
N ARG A 141 8.17 18.54 -5.50
CA ARG A 141 9.57 18.27 -5.21
C ARG A 141 9.79 16.77 -5.03
N GLY A 142 10.76 16.21 -5.73
CA GLY A 142 11.12 14.80 -5.58
C GLY A 142 12.52 14.52 -6.10
N ASP A 143 13.08 13.40 -5.67
CA ASP A 143 14.40 12.92 -6.09
C ASP A 143 14.14 11.73 -7.03
N VAL A 144 14.51 11.87 -8.31
CA VAL A 144 14.38 10.79 -9.30
C VAL A 144 15.46 9.75 -9.02
N ASP A 145 15.18 8.46 -9.04
CA ASP A 145 16.23 7.48 -8.71
C ASP A 145 17.32 7.43 -9.78
N ILE A 146 16.92 7.29 -11.05
CA ILE A 146 17.82 7.38 -12.20
C ILE A 146 17.19 8.22 -13.29
N LEU A 147 17.96 9.18 -13.81
CA LEU A 147 17.67 9.84 -15.07
C LEU A 147 18.76 9.49 -16.07
N ARG A 148 18.37 8.74 -17.10
CA ARG A 148 19.24 8.35 -18.22
C ARG A 148 19.04 9.31 -19.38
N LEU A 149 20.05 10.11 -19.69
CA LEU A 149 20.04 11.06 -20.81
C LEU A 149 20.92 10.53 -21.93
N GLU A 150 20.33 10.28 -23.10
CA GLU A 150 21.05 9.87 -24.30
C GLU A 150 20.80 10.86 -25.42
N ARG A 151 21.85 11.23 -26.14
CA ARG A 151 21.69 11.94 -27.40
C ARG A 151 22.01 10.99 -28.54
N THR A 152 21.05 10.76 -29.42
CA THR A 152 21.27 9.90 -30.60
C THR A 152 22.35 10.49 -31.50
N ALA A 153 22.88 9.68 -32.42
CA ALA A 153 23.81 10.17 -33.44
C ALA A 153 23.20 11.29 -34.32
N THR A 154 21.87 11.31 -34.48
CA THR A 154 21.13 12.37 -35.20
C THR A 154 20.88 13.63 -34.36
N GLY A 155 21.28 13.63 -33.08
CA GLY A 155 21.18 14.77 -32.19
C GLY A 155 19.89 14.85 -31.37
N GLU A 156 18.98 13.89 -31.51
CA GLU A 156 17.74 13.83 -30.72
C GLU A 156 18.06 13.46 -29.26
N LEU A 157 17.48 14.17 -28.29
CA LEU A 157 17.65 13.88 -26.87
C LEU A 157 16.54 12.93 -26.41
N HIS A 158 16.94 11.79 -25.88
CA HIS A 158 16.08 10.80 -25.22
C HIS A 158 16.37 10.83 -23.72
N ALA A 159 15.35 11.05 -22.91
CA ALA A 159 15.45 10.97 -21.46
C ALA A 159 14.55 9.85 -20.94
N LEU A 160 15.16 8.88 -20.26
CA LEU A 160 14.48 7.78 -19.59
C LEU A 160 14.52 8.01 -18.07
N ILE A 161 13.35 8.16 -17.49
CA ILE A 161 13.13 8.33 -16.05
C ILE A 161 12.88 6.96 -15.43
N VAL A 162 13.67 6.59 -14.43
CA VAL A 162 13.55 5.28 -13.78
C VAL A 162 13.46 5.43 -12.27
N ASP A 163 12.54 4.65 -11.72
CA ASP A 163 12.35 4.44 -10.28
C ASP A 163 12.88 3.05 -9.91
N ILE A 164 13.65 2.96 -8.82
CA ILE A 164 14.29 1.73 -8.33
C ILE A 164 13.43 1.15 -7.20
N LYS A 165 13.16 -0.16 -7.25
CA LYS A 165 12.34 -0.85 -6.25
C LYS A 165 12.92 -2.22 -5.89
N SER A 166 13.19 -2.45 -4.61
CA SER A 166 13.62 -3.76 -4.10
C SER A 166 12.51 -4.83 -4.08
N SER A 167 11.35 -4.55 -4.67
CA SER A 167 10.20 -5.45 -4.72
C SER A 167 10.36 -6.55 -5.78
N THR A 168 9.52 -7.58 -5.66
CA THR A 168 9.46 -8.72 -6.58
C THR A 168 8.78 -8.40 -7.91
N ALA A 169 8.01 -7.31 -7.96
CA ALA A 169 7.35 -6.82 -9.16
C ALA A 169 7.20 -5.30 -9.14
N ALA A 170 7.05 -4.71 -10.33
CA ALA A 170 6.61 -3.33 -10.49
C ALA A 170 5.09 -3.20 -10.23
N LYS A 171 4.70 -2.16 -9.51
CA LYS A 171 3.32 -1.91 -9.09
C LYS A 171 2.79 -0.60 -9.68
N VAL A 172 1.48 -0.41 -9.58
CA VAL A 172 0.79 0.78 -10.12
C VAL A 172 1.32 2.06 -9.49
N GLU A 173 1.57 2.07 -8.18
CA GLU A 173 2.12 3.23 -7.47
C GLU A 173 3.50 3.65 -8.00
N HIS A 174 4.33 2.71 -8.46
CA HIS A 174 5.64 3.00 -9.05
C HIS A 174 5.49 3.68 -10.42
N ARG A 175 4.55 3.18 -11.25
CA ARG A 175 4.23 3.73 -12.57
C ARG A 175 3.67 5.16 -12.47
N ILE A 176 2.79 5.40 -11.50
CA ILE A 176 2.28 6.74 -11.19
C ILE A 176 3.42 7.65 -10.71
N GLN A 177 4.34 7.16 -9.87
CA GLN A 177 5.48 7.95 -9.39
C GLN A 177 6.36 8.45 -10.54
N VAL A 178 6.72 7.59 -11.50
CA VAL A 178 7.52 8.00 -12.67
C VAL A 178 6.72 8.89 -13.63
N ALA A 179 5.40 8.76 -13.71
CA ALA A 179 4.55 9.68 -14.47
C ALA A 179 4.55 11.10 -13.90
N PHE A 180 4.60 11.27 -12.57
CA PHE A 180 4.83 12.59 -11.98
C PHE A 180 6.19 13.17 -12.36
N TYR A 181 7.25 12.36 -12.27
CA TYR A 181 8.58 12.80 -12.71
C TYR A 181 8.62 13.14 -14.20
N HIS A 182 7.86 12.42 -15.02
CA HIS A 182 7.66 12.76 -16.43
C HIS A 182 7.06 14.15 -16.59
N GLU A 183 5.94 14.47 -15.93
CA GLU A 183 5.33 15.80 -16.01
C GLU A 183 6.26 16.91 -15.50
N MET A 184 7.01 16.65 -14.41
CA MET A 184 8.00 17.59 -13.89
C MET A 184 9.12 17.85 -14.91
N LEU A 185 9.69 16.81 -15.50
CA LEU A 185 10.78 16.94 -16.47
C LEU A 185 10.31 17.56 -17.79
N ALA A 186 9.10 17.20 -18.25
CA ALA A 186 8.47 17.79 -19.42
C ALA A 186 8.30 19.30 -19.25
N ALA A 187 7.73 19.75 -18.13
CA ALA A 187 7.56 21.16 -17.83
C ALA A 187 8.92 21.89 -17.75
N LEU A 188 9.92 21.28 -17.11
CA LEU A 188 11.27 21.83 -17.02
C LEU A 188 11.92 22.00 -18.40
N PHE A 189 11.82 21.01 -19.27
CA PHE A 189 12.36 21.08 -20.64
C PHE A 189 11.62 22.08 -21.50
N VAL A 190 10.29 22.18 -21.39
CA VAL A 190 9.51 23.20 -22.10
C VAL A 190 9.94 24.60 -21.67
N GLN A 191 10.08 24.86 -20.37
CA GLN A 191 10.58 26.15 -19.84
C GLN A 191 11.99 26.47 -20.33
N ALA A 192 12.82 25.44 -20.52
CA ALA A 192 14.15 25.57 -21.10
C ALA A 192 14.18 25.59 -22.64
N GLY A 193 13.04 25.62 -23.34
CA GLY A 193 12.99 25.61 -24.81
C GLY A 193 13.49 24.31 -25.45
N MET A 194 13.41 23.19 -24.73
CA MET A 194 13.84 21.84 -25.15
C MET A 194 12.63 20.92 -25.44
N SER A 195 11.59 21.45 -26.08
CA SER A 195 10.30 20.75 -26.30
C SER A 195 10.37 19.52 -27.23
N THR A 196 11.52 19.24 -27.83
CA THR A 196 11.76 18.08 -28.73
C THR A 196 12.39 16.88 -28.02
N ALA A 197 12.53 16.91 -26.69
CA ALA A 197 13.08 15.78 -25.95
C ALA A 197 12.06 14.62 -25.89
N ASN A 198 12.50 13.43 -26.25
CA ASN A 198 11.69 12.21 -26.13
C ASN A 198 11.77 11.70 -24.69
N LEU A 199 10.62 11.67 -24.00
CA LEU A 199 10.53 11.26 -22.61
C LEU A 199 9.92 9.87 -22.50
N SER A 200 10.59 8.99 -21.75
CA SER A 200 10.10 7.66 -21.43
C SER A 200 10.27 7.38 -19.95
N THR A 201 9.49 6.41 -19.45
CA THR A 201 9.47 6.04 -18.03
C THR A 201 9.63 4.54 -17.87
N GLY A 202 10.30 4.10 -16.81
CA GLY A 202 10.42 2.69 -16.48
C GLY A 202 10.63 2.44 -14.99
N ILE A 203 10.53 1.18 -14.61
CA ILE A 203 10.73 0.71 -13.25
C ILE A 203 11.82 -0.33 -13.28
N LEU A 204 12.87 -0.11 -12.51
CA LEU A 204 13.88 -1.11 -12.26
C LEU A 204 13.58 -1.78 -10.92
N TYR A 205 13.43 -3.10 -10.93
CA TYR A 205 13.08 -3.83 -9.72
C TYR A 205 13.83 -5.14 -9.55
N ARG A 206 13.96 -5.60 -8.31
CA ARG A 206 14.73 -6.80 -7.97
C ARG A 206 14.20 -8.06 -8.65
N GLY A 207 12.87 -8.20 -8.66
CA GLY A 207 12.21 -9.38 -9.20
C GLY A 207 12.04 -10.52 -8.20
N PRO A 208 11.36 -11.61 -8.63
CA PRO A 208 11.11 -12.77 -7.79
C PRO A 208 12.37 -13.60 -7.59
N ALA A 209 12.43 -14.37 -6.49
CA ALA A 209 13.59 -15.21 -6.19
C ALA A 209 13.87 -16.29 -7.25
N GLY A 210 12.84 -16.73 -7.97
CA GLY A 210 12.94 -17.66 -9.12
C GLY A 210 13.52 -17.03 -10.39
N GLY A 211 13.90 -15.75 -10.37
CA GLY A 211 14.44 -15.08 -11.54
C GLY A 211 13.44 -15.02 -12.69
N THR A 212 13.85 -15.51 -13.87
CA THR A 212 12.99 -15.52 -15.06
C THR A 212 12.01 -16.69 -15.07
N ASP A 213 12.18 -17.69 -14.21
CA ASP A 213 11.37 -18.91 -14.22
C ASP A 213 9.92 -18.61 -13.80
N SER A 214 8.99 -19.15 -14.58
CA SER A 214 7.55 -19.09 -14.33
C SER A 214 6.88 -20.30 -14.97
N PRO A 215 5.88 -20.95 -14.33
CA PRO A 215 5.10 -22.00 -14.97
C PRO A 215 4.21 -21.47 -16.11
N ASP A 216 3.94 -20.16 -16.15
CA ASP A 216 3.26 -19.50 -17.26
C ASP A 216 4.28 -19.04 -18.32
N PRO A 217 4.23 -19.59 -19.56
CA PRO A 217 5.15 -19.23 -20.63
C PRO A 217 5.13 -17.74 -21.01
N LEU A 218 3.96 -17.07 -20.93
CA LEU A 218 3.85 -15.65 -21.27
C LEU A 218 4.58 -14.79 -20.25
N GLU A 219 4.39 -15.12 -18.97
CA GLU A 219 5.07 -14.47 -17.85
C GLU A 219 6.58 -14.74 -17.89
N GLN A 220 7.01 -15.96 -18.22
CA GLN A 220 8.43 -16.30 -18.40
C GLN A 220 9.07 -15.47 -19.52
N ALA A 221 8.40 -15.37 -20.67
CA ALA A 221 8.87 -14.55 -21.78
C ALA A 221 8.96 -13.06 -21.40
N ARG A 222 7.95 -12.53 -20.69
CA ARG A 222 7.93 -11.17 -20.16
C ARG A 222 9.11 -10.91 -19.22
N ARG A 223 9.32 -11.77 -18.23
CA ARG A 223 10.44 -11.67 -17.28
C ARG A 223 11.80 -11.72 -17.98
N SER A 224 11.94 -12.62 -18.94
CA SER A 224 13.18 -12.77 -19.72
C SER A 224 13.49 -11.51 -20.53
N ALA A 225 12.48 -10.91 -21.16
CA ALA A 225 12.62 -9.65 -21.89
C ALA A 225 12.99 -8.48 -20.95
N GLN A 226 12.40 -8.42 -19.76
CA GLN A 226 12.67 -7.37 -18.77
C GLN A 226 14.07 -7.50 -18.14
N HIS A 227 14.51 -8.73 -17.85
CA HIS A 227 15.87 -9.01 -17.38
C HIS A 227 16.91 -8.63 -18.46
N ALA A 228 16.68 -9.05 -19.71
CA ALA A 228 17.53 -8.67 -20.83
C ALA A 228 17.55 -7.14 -21.06
N ALA A 229 16.43 -6.44 -20.84
CA ALA A 229 16.38 -4.98 -20.93
C ALA A 229 17.18 -4.29 -19.82
N ALA A 230 17.15 -4.81 -18.58
CA ALA A 230 17.96 -4.31 -17.48
C ALA A 230 19.47 -4.44 -17.78
N ALA A 231 19.88 -5.60 -18.29
CA ALA A 231 21.27 -5.84 -18.73
C ALA A 231 21.68 -4.89 -19.86
N ARG A 232 20.83 -4.72 -20.88
CA ARG A 232 21.13 -3.87 -22.04
C ARG A 232 21.19 -2.38 -21.70
N LEU A 233 20.29 -1.88 -20.84
CA LEU A 233 20.17 -0.45 -20.57
C LEU A 233 21.08 0.02 -19.43
N PHE A 234 21.35 -0.86 -18.47
CA PHE A 234 22.03 -0.52 -17.21
C PHE A 234 23.17 -1.48 -16.84
N GLY A 235 23.51 -2.47 -17.68
CA GLY A 235 24.60 -3.40 -17.41
C GLY A 235 24.36 -4.37 -16.24
N LEU A 236 23.10 -4.51 -15.80
CA LEU A 236 22.76 -5.28 -14.61
C LEU A 236 22.78 -6.78 -14.88
N GLN A 237 23.36 -7.54 -13.93
CA GLN A 237 23.33 -9.02 -13.96
C GLN A 237 22.07 -9.57 -13.29
N VAL A 238 21.56 -8.84 -12.29
CA VAL A 238 20.38 -9.18 -11.51
C VAL A 238 19.39 -8.02 -11.57
N GLY A 239 18.09 -8.34 -11.54
CA GLY A 239 17.02 -7.36 -11.63
C GLY A 239 16.35 -7.31 -12.99
N PHE A 240 15.27 -6.53 -13.04
CA PHE A 240 14.35 -6.47 -14.17
C PHE A 240 14.03 -5.01 -14.46
N PHE A 241 13.93 -4.69 -15.74
CA PHE A 241 13.50 -3.37 -16.19
C PHE A 241 12.16 -3.49 -16.93
N GLU A 242 11.14 -2.84 -16.38
CA GLU A 242 9.86 -2.65 -17.04
C GLU A 242 9.80 -1.25 -17.64
N GLN A 243 9.69 -1.14 -18.96
CA GLN A 243 9.29 0.11 -19.60
C GLN A 243 7.77 0.26 -19.51
N VAL A 244 7.30 1.45 -19.11
CA VAL A 244 5.86 1.75 -19.09
C VAL A 244 5.38 1.87 -20.54
N THR A 245 4.50 0.95 -20.94
CA THR A 245 4.04 0.84 -22.34
C THR A 245 2.97 1.86 -22.71
N ASP A 246 2.12 2.25 -21.77
CA ASP A 246 1.09 3.29 -21.92
C ASP A 246 1.34 4.43 -20.93
N PRO A 247 2.31 5.32 -21.21
CA PRO A 247 2.61 6.43 -20.32
C PRO A 247 1.47 7.44 -20.24
N GLU A 248 0.63 7.59 -21.28
CA GLU A 248 -0.44 8.60 -21.29
C GLU A 248 -1.54 8.28 -20.29
N ALA A 249 -1.90 7.00 -20.10
CA ALA A 249 -2.83 6.59 -19.04
C ALA A 249 -2.38 7.08 -17.65
N TYR A 250 -1.10 6.92 -17.32
CA TYR A 250 -0.57 7.38 -16.03
C TYR A 250 -0.44 8.90 -15.95
N ARG A 251 -0.24 9.60 -17.07
CA ARG A 251 -0.26 11.07 -17.12
C ARG A 251 -1.66 11.64 -16.89
N GLU A 252 -2.70 10.98 -17.40
CA GLU A 252 -4.09 11.33 -17.07
C GLU A 252 -4.38 11.11 -15.58
N GLU A 253 -3.86 10.03 -14.99
CA GLU A 253 -3.94 9.83 -13.54
C GLU A 253 -3.23 10.94 -12.75
N VAL A 254 -2.08 11.44 -13.21
CA VAL A 254 -1.43 12.62 -12.59
C VAL A 254 -2.34 13.85 -12.61
N ARG A 255 -3.05 14.09 -13.73
CA ARG A 255 -4.04 15.17 -13.85
C ARG A 255 -5.20 14.97 -12.89
N THR A 256 -5.78 13.77 -12.85
CA THR A 256 -6.91 13.43 -11.99
C THR A 256 -6.56 13.50 -10.51
N LEU A 257 -5.35 13.07 -10.13
CA LEU A 257 -4.92 13.01 -8.73
C LEU A 257 -4.48 14.38 -8.22
N VAL A 258 -3.74 15.17 -9.01
CA VAL A 258 -3.07 16.38 -8.51
C VAL A 258 -3.23 17.60 -9.41
N THR A 259 -2.80 17.54 -10.67
CA THR A 259 -2.55 18.78 -11.45
C THR A 259 -3.80 19.38 -12.09
N GLY A 260 -4.88 18.62 -12.22
CA GLY A 260 -6.16 19.09 -12.74
C GLY A 260 -6.88 20.06 -11.78
N ALA A 261 -7.77 20.90 -12.32
CA ALA A 261 -8.50 21.91 -11.55
C ALA A 261 -9.44 21.29 -10.49
N SER A 262 -10.05 20.15 -10.80
CA SER A 262 -10.92 19.37 -9.92
C SER A 262 -10.23 18.08 -9.45
N SER A 263 -8.93 18.16 -9.16
CA SER A 263 -8.16 16.98 -8.78
C SER A 263 -8.51 16.47 -7.38
N THR A 264 -8.26 15.18 -7.15
CA THR A 264 -8.47 14.55 -5.83
C THR A 264 -7.70 15.30 -4.72
N ALA A 265 -6.47 15.72 -4.98
CA ALA A 265 -5.68 16.48 -4.02
C ALA A 265 -6.29 17.86 -3.73
N ALA A 266 -6.91 18.52 -4.71
CA ALA A 266 -7.59 19.80 -4.51
C ALA A 266 -8.88 19.62 -3.68
N GLU A 267 -9.67 18.58 -3.94
CA GLU A 267 -10.84 18.22 -3.13
C GLU A 267 -10.44 17.92 -1.69
N VAL A 268 -9.47 17.02 -1.49
CA VAL A 268 -9.01 16.62 -0.16
C VAL A 268 -8.43 17.80 0.62
N ALA A 269 -7.69 18.70 -0.04
CA ALA A 269 -7.11 19.87 0.61
C ALA A 269 -8.17 20.83 1.19
N THR A 270 -9.36 20.88 0.58
CA THR A 270 -10.42 21.83 0.94
C THR A 270 -11.56 21.23 1.75
N ALA A 271 -11.76 19.90 1.69
CA ALA A 271 -12.78 19.22 2.46
C ALA A 271 -12.53 19.34 3.99
N PRO A 272 -13.60 19.47 4.81
CA PRO A 272 -13.50 19.39 6.26
C PRO A 272 -12.90 18.03 6.69
N PHE A 273 -11.97 18.05 7.64
CA PHE A 273 -11.20 16.87 8.02
C PHE A 273 -12.07 15.75 8.59
N GLU A 274 -13.14 16.11 9.30
CA GLU A 274 -14.11 15.19 9.89
C GLU A 274 -15.00 14.51 8.84
N GLN A 275 -15.15 15.14 7.67
CA GLN A 275 -15.94 14.60 6.56
C GLN A 275 -15.12 13.72 5.62
N LEU A 276 -13.80 13.64 5.80
CA LEU A 276 -12.96 12.76 5.01
C LEU A 276 -13.15 11.31 5.43
N SER A 277 -13.74 10.54 4.52
CA SER A 277 -13.92 9.09 4.66
C SER A 277 -12.59 8.39 4.97
N PHE A 278 -12.63 7.49 5.94
CA PHE A 278 -11.53 6.60 6.29
C PHE A 278 -12.04 5.42 7.13
N HIS A 279 -11.32 4.30 7.03
CA HIS A 279 -11.48 3.13 7.90
C HIS A 279 -10.10 2.56 8.27
N LEU A 280 -9.94 2.07 9.51
CA LEU A 280 -8.68 1.44 9.93
C LEU A 280 -8.60 0.02 9.36
N THR A 281 -7.59 -0.25 8.55
CA THR A 281 -7.35 -1.59 7.97
C THR A 281 -5.90 -2.00 8.20
N GLN A 282 -5.54 -3.22 7.81
CA GLN A 282 -4.15 -3.70 7.91
C GLN A 282 -3.15 -2.81 7.16
N LYS A 283 -3.57 -2.08 6.11
CA LYS A 283 -2.68 -1.15 5.40
C LYS A 283 -2.25 0.03 6.27
N CYS A 284 -3.00 0.34 7.32
CA CYS A 284 -2.67 1.41 8.26
C CYS A 284 -1.35 1.10 8.98
N ASP A 285 -0.94 -0.16 9.09
CA ASP A 285 0.37 -0.54 9.63
C ASP A 285 1.54 -0.08 8.75
N GLY A 286 1.28 0.37 7.51
CA GLY A 286 2.25 1.04 6.66
C GLY A 286 2.13 2.56 6.63
N CYS A 287 1.20 3.15 7.39
CA CYS A 287 0.87 4.57 7.35
C CYS A 287 1.57 5.34 8.49
N LEU A 288 2.29 6.41 8.13
CA LEU A 288 2.95 7.30 9.10
C LEU A 288 1.99 7.89 10.15
N TYR A 289 0.70 8.00 9.82
CA TYR A 289 -0.33 8.62 10.65
C TYR A 289 -1.28 7.61 11.32
N ASN A 290 -0.89 6.33 11.40
CA ASN A 290 -1.72 5.29 11.99
C ASN A 290 -2.14 5.64 13.43
N GLU A 291 -1.16 5.95 14.30
CA GLU A 291 -1.42 6.31 15.70
C GLU A 291 -2.36 7.51 15.82
N PHE A 292 -2.20 8.51 14.95
CA PHE A 292 -3.09 9.66 14.90
C PHE A 292 -4.54 9.23 14.61
N CYS A 293 -4.75 8.43 13.57
CA CYS A 293 -6.09 7.99 13.17
C CYS A 293 -6.70 7.02 14.19
N MET A 294 -5.91 6.13 14.80
CA MET A 294 -6.36 5.23 15.87
C MET A 294 -6.83 6.01 17.09
N ARG A 295 -6.01 6.97 17.55
CA ARG A 295 -6.36 7.83 18.67
C ARG A 295 -7.63 8.63 18.37
N TRP A 296 -7.69 9.27 17.21
CA TRP A 296 -8.86 10.05 16.79
C TRP A 296 -10.12 9.17 16.78
N ALA A 297 -10.06 7.97 16.20
CA ALA A 297 -11.19 7.07 16.15
C ALA A 297 -11.64 6.65 17.57
N ALA A 298 -10.70 6.36 18.46
CA ALA A 298 -10.99 5.99 19.85
C ALA A 298 -11.64 7.12 20.67
N GLU A 299 -11.23 8.37 20.45
CA GLU A 299 -11.78 9.56 21.10
C GLU A 299 -13.19 9.91 20.59
N HIS A 300 -13.52 9.58 19.33
CA HIS A 300 -14.81 9.88 18.70
C HIS A 300 -15.78 8.69 18.67
N ASP A 301 -15.40 7.56 19.27
CA ASP A 301 -16.15 6.30 19.20
C ASP A 301 -16.51 5.87 17.77
N ASP A 302 -15.60 6.14 16.83
CA ASP A 302 -15.85 6.03 15.40
C ASP A 302 -15.90 4.55 14.93
N LEU A 303 -16.77 4.28 13.95
CA LEU A 303 -16.96 2.95 13.35
C LEU A 303 -15.68 2.33 12.77
N SER A 304 -14.64 3.12 12.51
CA SER A 304 -13.30 2.67 12.12
C SER A 304 -12.65 1.70 13.10
N LEU A 305 -13.13 1.60 14.33
CA LEU A 305 -12.64 0.66 15.33
C LEU A 305 -13.22 -0.76 15.18
N ILE A 306 -14.22 -0.94 14.31
CA ILE A 306 -14.85 -2.25 14.08
C ILE A 306 -14.03 -3.05 13.06
N PRO A 307 -13.40 -4.18 13.45
CA PRO A 307 -12.57 -4.95 12.53
C PRO A 307 -13.39 -5.52 11.37
N TYR A 308 -12.81 -5.55 10.16
CA TYR A 308 -13.44 -6.06 8.93
C TYR A 308 -14.70 -5.31 8.48
N LEU A 309 -14.92 -4.10 8.99
CA LEU A 309 -15.80 -3.13 8.35
C LEU A 309 -15.02 -2.47 7.19
N SER A 310 -15.68 -2.18 6.09
CA SER A 310 -15.10 -1.42 4.98
C SER A 310 -15.45 0.06 5.07
N ASP A 311 -14.68 0.90 4.39
CA ASP A 311 -14.99 2.33 4.27
C ASP A 311 -16.38 2.57 3.62
N THR A 312 -16.73 1.75 2.62
CA THR A 312 -18.05 1.79 1.98
C THR A 312 -19.19 1.40 2.93
N GLU A 313 -19.03 0.31 3.70
CA GLU A 313 -20.02 -0.08 4.71
C GLU A 313 -20.16 0.99 5.80
N LYS A 314 -19.04 1.57 6.26
CA LYS A 314 -19.04 2.70 7.21
C LYS A 314 -19.84 3.88 6.67
N ASN A 315 -19.65 4.27 5.42
CA ASN A 315 -20.38 5.39 4.83
C ASN A 315 -21.90 5.13 4.75
N VAL A 316 -22.31 3.90 4.42
CA VAL A 316 -23.73 3.50 4.42
C VAL A 316 -24.33 3.54 5.83
N LEU A 317 -23.58 3.09 6.84
CA LEU A 317 -23.99 3.17 8.24
C LEU A 317 -24.17 4.62 8.69
N CYS A 318 -23.17 5.47 8.43
CA CYS A 318 -23.21 6.89 8.76
C CYS A 318 -24.39 7.61 8.07
N ALA A 319 -24.63 7.32 6.78
CA ALA A 319 -25.76 7.87 6.03
C ALA A 319 -27.13 7.44 6.61
N SER A 320 -27.16 6.32 7.34
CA SER A 320 -28.35 5.82 8.05
C SER A 320 -28.42 6.29 9.51
N GLY A 321 -27.57 7.24 9.91
CA GLY A 321 -27.52 7.79 11.27
C GLY A 321 -26.76 6.95 12.29
N VAL A 322 -26.14 5.85 11.87
CA VAL A 322 -25.29 5.00 12.73
C VAL A 322 -23.86 5.50 12.62
N THR A 323 -23.41 6.30 13.59
CA THR A 323 -22.13 7.02 13.50
C THR A 323 -21.07 6.51 14.47
N THR A 324 -21.49 5.86 15.55
CA THR A 324 -20.59 5.33 16.58
C THR A 324 -20.60 3.81 16.66
N THR A 325 -19.53 3.23 17.23
CA THR A 325 -19.51 1.79 17.52
C THR A 325 -20.62 1.38 18.48
N ARG A 326 -21.03 2.28 19.37
CA ARG A 326 -22.15 2.05 20.30
C ARG A 326 -23.48 2.03 19.57
N ASP A 327 -23.73 2.95 18.63
CA ASP A 327 -24.96 2.96 17.82
C ASP A 327 -25.14 1.62 17.10
N LEU A 328 -24.08 1.15 16.45
CA LEU A 328 -24.08 -0.13 15.74
C LEU A 328 -24.35 -1.31 16.70
N ALA A 329 -23.68 -1.34 17.85
CA ALA A 329 -23.86 -2.41 18.84
C ALA A 329 -25.31 -2.50 19.38
N MET A 330 -26.02 -1.38 19.40
CA MET A 330 -27.37 -1.22 19.97
C MET A 330 -28.51 -1.36 18.96
N LEU A 331 -28.22 -1.57 17.66
CA LEU A 331 -29.25 -1.77 16.63
C LEU A 331 -30.12 -3.01 16.89
N LYS A 332 -29.53 -4.05 17.49
CA LYS A 332 -30.21 -5.30 17.85
C LYS A 332 -29.79 -5.77 19.24
N GLU A 333 -30.62 -6.61 19.84
CA GLU A 333 -30.39 -7.25 21.14
C GLU A 333 -30.48 -8.77 21.02
N PHE A 334 -29.93 -9.51 21.98
CA PHE A 334 -30.04 -10.96 21.95
C PHE A 334 -31.47 -11.42 22.26
N ALA A 335 -31.93 -12.47 21.58
CA ALA A 335 -33.25 -13.05 21.80
C ALA A 335 -33.46 -13.53 23.25
N ASP A 336 -32.45 -14.20 23.81
CA ASP A 336 -32.42 -14.65 25.21
C ASP A 336 -30.96 -14.79 25.69
N ALA A 337 -30.73 -15.28 26.93
CA ALA A 337 -29.39 -15.37 27.53
C ALA A 337 -28.50 -16.49 26.93
N SER A 338 -29.08 -17.48 26.27
CA SER A 338 -28.42 -18.66 25.72
C SER A 338 -28.31 -18.62 24.19
N SER A 339 -29.24 -17.97 23.51
CA SER A 339 -29.29 -17.90 22.05
C SER A 339 -28.20 -16.97 21.47
N PRO A 340 -27.58 -17.31 20.34
CA PRO A 340 -26.74 -16.40 19.58
C PRO A 340 -27.55 -15.39 18.74
N ASP A 341 -28.86 -15.57 18.60
CA ASP A 341 -29.70 -14.80 17.67
C ASP A 341 -29.97 -13.37 18.15
N LEU A 342 -30.07 -12.47 17.18
CA LEU A 342 -30.33 -11.05 17.38
C LEU A 342 -31.75 -10.66 16.95
N LEU A 343 -32.49 -10.00 17.85
CA LEU A 343 -33.79 -9.39 17.59
C LEU A 343 -33.67 -7.87 17.46
N THR A 344 -34.57 -7.28 16.67
CA THR A 344 -34.59 -5.82 16.44
C THR A 344 -35.59 -5.14 17.37
N PRO A 345 -35.13 -4.27 18.30
CA PRO A 345 -36.02 -3.49 19.15
C PRO A 345 -36.97 -2.61 18.32
N PRO A 346 -38.21 -2.35 18.77
CA PRO A 346 -39.18 -1.53 18.02
C PRO A 346 -38.64 -0.17 17.57
N ALA A 347 -37.86 0.49 18.42
CA ALA A 347 -37.26 1.80 18.14
C ALA A 347 -36.22 1.76 17.00
N GLN A 348 -35.58 0.62 16.77
CA GLN A 348 -34.52 0.46 15.76
C GLN A 348 -35.03 -0.14 14.44
N ARG A 349 -36.31 -0.58 14.39
CA ARG A 349 -36.88 -1.23 13.19
C ARG A 349 -36.73 -0.40 11.91
N PRO A 350 -36.99 0.92 11.89
CA PRO A 350 -36.83 1.70 10.66
C PRO A 350 -35.38 1.68 10.15
N THR A 351 -34.42 1.89 11.05
CA THR A 351 -32.98 1.90 10.74
C THR A 351 -32.50 0.53 10.27
N VAL A 352 -32.84 -0.54 11.00
CA VAL A 352 -32.46 -1.91 10.62
C VAL A 352 -33.10 -2.32 9.30
N GLN A 353 -34.37 -1.98 9.05
CA GLN A 353 -35.02 -2.28 7.78
C GLN A 353 -34.33 -1.59 6.60
N ALA A 354 -33.94 -0.32 6.75
CA ALA A 354 -33.18 0.41 5.74
C ALA A 354 -31.79 -0.23 5.50
N LEU A 355 -31.07 -0.56 6.57
CA LEU A 355 -29.74 -1.19 6.48
C LEU A 355 -29.79 -2.60 5.91
N SER A 356 -30.80 -3.40 6.27
CA SER A 356 -31.01 -4.75 5.73
C SER A 356 -31.37 -4.72 4.23
N ALA A 357 -32.03 -3.66 3.75
CA ALA A 357 -32.30 -3.48 2.33
C ALA A 357 -31.06 -3.05 1.52
N SER A 358 -30.02 -2.53 2.18
CA SER A 358 -28.76 -2.18 1.52
C SER A 358 -28.00 -3.43 1.08
N ARG A 359 -27.64 -3.52 -0.20
CA ARG A 359 -26.78 -4.60 -0.71
C ARG A 359 -25.37 -4.58 -0.10
N THR A 360 -24.92 -3.41 0.36
CA THR A 360 -23.58 -3.23 0.91
C THR A 360 -23.46 -3.73 2.34
N VAL A 361 -24.45 -3.41 3.20
CA VAL A 361 -24.40 -3.71 4.64
C VAL A 361 -25.32 -4.87 5.02
N GLY A 362 -26.48 -4.99 4.38
CA GLY A 362 -27.54 -5.92 4.75
C GLY A 362 -27.08 -7.37 4.93
N PRO A 363 -26.31 -7.96 3.99
CA PRO A 363 -25.82 -9.34 4.12
C PRO A 363 -24.94 -9.61 5.34
N ARG A 364 -24.32 -8.57 5.93
CA ARG A 364 -23.37 -8.67 7.05
C ARG A 364 -23.82 -7.91 8.29
N LEU A 365 -25.03 -7.34 8.32
CA LEU A 365 -25.45 -6.44 9.39
C LEU A 365 -25.32 -7.09 10.78
N ASP A 366 -25.77 -8.35 10.93
CA ASP A 366 -25.71 -9.05 12.22
C ASP A 366 -24.27 -9.40 12.64
N GLU A 367 -23.41 -9.75 11.68
CA GLU A 367 -21.98 -9.92 11.90
C GLU A 367 -21.37 -8.62 12.46
N LEU A 368 -21.64 -7.49 11.81
CA LEU A 368 -21.11 -6.18 12.19
C LEU A 368 -21.63 -5.76 13.58
N ILE A 369 -22.90 -6.04 13.90
CA ILE A 369 -23.46 -5.81 15.24
C ILE A 369 -22.75 -6.68 16.29
N HIS A 370 -22.53 -7.98 16.04
CA HIS A 370 -21.80 -8.83 16.98
C HIS A 370 -20.37 -8.34 17.24
N ARG A 371 -19.67 -7.90 16.19
CA ARG A 371 -18.32 -7.31 16.30
C ARG A 371 -18.34 -6.03 17.13
N ALA A 372 -19.30 -5.15 16.87
CA ALA A 372 -19.47 -3.92 17.63
C ALA A 372 -19.76 -4.20 19.11
N ARG A 373 -20.68 -5.12 19.42
CA ARG A 373 -20.95 -5.54 20.80
C ARG A 373 -19.71 -6.10 21.49
N ARG A 374 -18.91 -6.92 20.79
CA ARG A 374 -17.64 -7.45 21.34
C ARG A 374 -16.64 -6.34 21.64
N TYR A 375 -16.48 -5.39 20.73
CA TYR A 375 -15.63 -4.22 20.93
C TYR A 375 -16.10 -3.36 22.12
N ARG A 376 -17.40 -3.04 22.20
CA ARG A 376 -17.99 -2.27 23.29
C ARG A 376 -17.83 -2.96 24.65
N ARG A 377 -18.02 -4.28 24.70
CA ARG A 377 -17.75 -5.06 25.92
C ARG A 377 -16.28 -4.98 26.35
N TRP A 378 -15.34 -5.03 25.40
CA TRP A 378 -13.92 -4.84 25.70
C TRP A 378 -13.60 -3.42 26.20
N ARG A 379 -14.32 -2.40 25.71
CA ARG A 379 -14.24 -1.01 26.20
C ARG A 379 -14.85 -0.81 27.60
N GLY A 380 -15.55 -1.82 28.15
CA GLY A 380 -16.15 -1.78 29.47
C GLY A 380 -17.65 -1.52 29.50
N ASP A 381 -18.34 -1.47 28.35
CA ASP A 381 -19.80 -1.40 28.34
C ASP A 381 -20.42 -2.70 28.89
N ASP A 382 -21.48 -2.56 29.68
CA ASP A 382 -22.29 -3.69 30.14
C ASP A 382 -23.19 -4.21 29.02
N LEU A 383 -22.58 -4.95 28.08
CA LEU A 383 -23.25 -5.56 26.95
C LEU A 383 -22.89 -7.04 26.85
N ARG A 384 -23.92 -7.88 26.67
CA ARG A 384 -23.71 -9.26 26.22
C ARG A 384 -23.01 -9.23 24.85
N ALA A 385 -21.97 -10.04 24.72
CA ALA A 385 -21.24 -10.27 23.48
C ALA A 385 -20.69 -11.69 23.46
N LEU A 386 -20.69 -12.31 22.28
CA LEU A 386 -20.15 -13.64 22.06
C LEU A 386 -18.62 -13.58 21.88
N THR A 387 -17.96 -14.72 22.10
CA THR A 387 -16.52 -14.90 21.84
C THR A 387 -16.24 -15.36 20.41
N TYR A 388 -17.29 -15.66 19.64
CA TYR A 388 -17.27 -16.05 18.24
C TYR A 388 -18.35 -15.26 17.48
N ILE A 389 -18.34 -15.33 16.16
CA ILE A 389 -19.36 -14.73 15.29
C ILE A 389 -20.32 -15.85 14.85
N PRO A 390 -21.60 -15.82 15.25
CA PRO A 390 -22.61 -16.77 14.79
C PRO A 390 -22.82 -16.73 13.29
N SER A 391 -23.27 -17.83 12.72
CA SER A 391 -23.73 -17.89 11.34
C SER A 391 -22.72 -17.34 10.33
N LYS A 392 -21.57 -18.00 10.17
CA LYS A 392 -20.84 -17.86 8.91
C LYS A 392 -21.63 -18.56 7.80
N GLY A 393 -22.57 -17.83 7.21
CA GLY A 393 -22.96 -18.03 5.82
C GLY A 393 -21.87 -17.50 4.89
N TYR A 394 -21.67 -18.19 3.76
CA TYR A 394 -20.65 -17.98 2.72
C TYR A 394 -19.24 -18.52 2.99
N GLY A 395 -19.10 -19.60 3.75
CA GLY A 395 -17.97 -20.52 3.53
C GLY A 395 -18.26 -21.39 2.30
N SER A 396 -17.29 -21.59 1.40
CA SER A 396 -17.36 -22.69 0.41
C SER A 396 -17.21 -24.06 1.07
N LEU A 397 -16.92 -24.09 2.37
CA LEU A 397 -16.82 -25.32 3.15
C LEU A 397 -18.19 -25.99 3.23
N PRO A 398 -18.27 -27.32 3.04
CA PRO A 398 -19.53 -28.04 3.14
C PRO A 398 -20.18 -27.83 4.51
N ALA A 399 -21.51 -27.68 4.51
CA ALA A 399 -22.29 -27.72 5.74
C ALA A 399 -22.12 -29.10 6.42
N ALA A 400 -22.17 -29.12 7.75
CA ALA A 400 -22.17 -30.37 8.50
C ALA A 400 -23.33 -30.37 9.48
N ASP A 401 -24.15 -31.41 9.40
CA ASP A 401 -25.18 -31.77 10.37
C ASP A 401 -25.29 -33.31 10.41
N ALA A 402 -26.31 -33.83 11.11
CA ALA A 402 -26.49 -35.27 11.25
C ALA A 402 -26.72 -35.98 9.90
N ASP A 403 -27.32 -35.29 8.93
CA ASP A 403 -27.73 -35.83 7.64
C ASP A 403 -26.75 -35.46 6.52
N LEU A 404 -26.10 -34.30 6.63
CA LEU A 404 -25.19 -33.74 5.63
C LEU A 404 -23.75 -33.72 6.17
N HIS A 405 -22.86 -34.50 5.56
CA HIS A 405 -21.44 -34.62 5.93
C HIS A 405 -21.18 -34.82 7.44
N PRO A 406 -21.78 -35.83 8.10
CA PRO A 406 -21.72 -35.98 9.56
C PRO A 406 -20.31 -36.18 10.13
N ASN A 407 -19.36 -36.64 9.31
CA ASN A 407 -17.96 -36.87 9.67
C ASN A 407 -17.00 -35.94 8.91
N LEU A 408 -17.46 -34.74 8.55
CA LEU A 408 -16.64 -33.78 7.81
C LEU A 408 -15.35 -33.44 8.58
N VAL A 409 -14.21 -33.64 7.92
CA VAL A 409 -12.91 -33.12 8.34
C VAL A 409 -12.65 -31.81 7.59
N ARG A 410 -12.37 -30.74 8.33
CA ARG A 410 -11.99 -29.44 7.79
C ARG A 410 -10.53 -29.17 8.10
N VAL A 411 -9.82 -28.68 7.11
CA VAL A 411 -8.41 -28.30 7.22
C VAL A 411 -8.31 -26.82 6.89
N TYR A 412 -7.93 -26.02 7.87
CA TYR A 412 -7.67 -24.60 7.72
C TYR A 412 -6.16 -24.41 7.61
N LEU A 413 -5.70 -23.73 6.57
CA LEU A 413 -4.29 -23.50 6.30
C LEU A 413 -3.94 -22.04 6.59
N ASP A 414 -2.74 -21.83 7.12
CA ASP A 414 -2.13 -20.52 7.29
C ASP A 414 -0.69 -20.57 6.81
N ALA A 415 -0.29 -19.64 5.94
CA ALA A 415 1.05 -19.60 5.38
C ALA A 415 1.61 -18.19 5.53
N GLN A 416 2.80 -18.09 6.13
CA GLN A 416 3.47 -16.81 6.33
C GLN A 416 4.65 -16.69 5.38
N HIS A 417 4.71 -15.54 4.71
CA HIS A 417 5.65 -15.25 3.65
C HIS A 417 6.69 -14.22 4.11
N ASP A 418 7.96 -14.53 3.91
CA ASP A 418 9.06 -13.59 4.05
C ASP A 418 9.23 -12.84 2.73
N TYR A 419 8.70 -11.62 2.69
CA TYR A 419 8.79 -10.75 1.52
C TYR A 419 10.21 -10.26 1.22
N LEU A 420 11.14 -10.34 2.18
CA LEU A 420 12.53 -9.95 1.95
C LEU A 420 13.26 -11.01 1.14
N ASN A 421 13.06 -12.29 1.44
CA ASN A 421 13.69 -13.38 0.69
C ASN A 421 12.79 -13.94 -0.40
N ASP A 422 11.52 -13.52 -0.46
CA ASP A 422 10.49 -14.02 -1.37
C ASP A 422 10.28 -15.55 -1.21
N ARG A 423 10.09 -15.98 0.05
CA ARG A 423 9.98 -17.39 0.46
C ARG A 423 9.02 -17.58 1.63
N VAL A 424 8.40 -18.75 1.73
CA VAL A 424 7.59 -19.17 2.89
C VAL A 424 8.51 -19.52 4.07
N TYR A 425 8.19 -19.00 5.25
CA TYR A 425 8.97 -19.26 6.47
C TYR A 425 8.18 -19.95 7.58
N LEU A 426 6.84 -19.88 7.57
CA LEU A 426 5.97 -20.59 8.50
C LEU A 426 4.76 -21.17 7.77
N LEU A 427 4.41 -22.40 8.12
CA LEU A 427 3.17 -23.07 7.71
C LEU A 427 2.42 -23.56 8.95
N GLY A 428 1.15 -23.18 9.03
CA GLY A 428 0.18 -23.55 10.05
C GLY A 428 -0.98 -24.32 9.43
N ALA A 429 -1.48 -25.30 10.16
CA ALA A 429 -2.74 -25.96 9.82
C ALA A 429 -3.54 -26.24 11.09
N LEU A 430 -4.86 -26.09 10.99
CA LEU A 430 -5.83 -26.52 11.98
C LEU A 430 -6.74 -27.57 11.34
N VAL A 431 -6.76 -28.77 11.91
CA VAL A 431 -7.65 -29.86 11.49
C VAL A 431 -8.74 -30.02 12.54
N THR A 432 -10.00 -29.99 12.10
CA THR A 432 -11.18 -30.23 12.93
C THR A 432 -12.02 -31.33 12.31
N ALA A 433 -12.52 -32.27 13.10
CA ALA A 433 -13.43 -33.31 12.62
C ALA A 433 -14.77 -33.28 13.34
N CYS A 434 -15.85 -33.47 12.57
CA CYS A 434 -17.20 -33.60 13.10
C CYS A 434 -17.49 -35.04 13.52
N VAL A 435 -18.45 -35.20 14.44
CA VAL A 435 -19.12 -36.47 14.75
C VAL A 435 -20.61 -36.21 14.75
N ALA A 436 -21.35 -36.92 13.89
CA ALA A 436 -22.79 -36.70 13.71
C ALA A 436 -23.13 -35.22 13.45
N GLY A 437 -22.30 -34.56 12.63
CA GLY A 437 -22.50 -33.16 12.24
C GLY A 437 -22.00 -32.13 13.24
N LEU A 438 -21.57 -32.55 14.44
CA LEU A 438 -21.13 -31.66 15.50
C LEU A 438 -19.61 -31.67 15.60
N GLU A 439 -19.00 -30.49 15.54
CA GLU A 439 -17.57 -30.33 15.85
C GLU A 439 -17.34 -30.58 17.35
N ARG A 440 -16.30 -31.37 17.67
CA ARG A 440 -15.93 -31.71 19.05
C ARG A 440 -14.54 -31.15 19.39
N PRO A 441 -14.36 -30.43 20.51
CA PRO A 441 -13.06 -29.86 20.88
C PRO A 441 -11.92 -30.89 20.92
N GLU A 442 -12.22 -32.14 21.27
CA GLU A 442 -11.24 -33.23 21.38
C GLU A 442 -10.73 -33.69 20.00
N ARG A 443 -11.53 -33.48 18.94
CA ARG A 443 -11.19 -33.81 17.54
C ARG A 443 -10.59 -32.62 16.80
N ARG A 444 -9.71 -31.90 17.48
CA ARG A 444 -8.99 -30.74 16.96
C ARG A 444 -7.49 -30.95 17.08
N ARG A 445 -6.73 -30.71 16.01
CA ARG A 445 -5.26 -30.73 16.01
C ARG A 445 -4.74 -29.50 15.30
N SER A 446 -3.72 -28.86 15.89
CA SER A 446 -3.03 -27.71 15.29
C SER A 446 -1.58 -28.10 15.05
N MET A 447 -1.07 -27.79 13.87
CA MET A 447 0.29 -28.07 13.45
C MET A 447 0.89 -26.77 12.98
N VAL A 448 2.04 -26.38 13.53
CA VAL A 448 2.78 -25.20 13.10
C VAL A 448 4.21 -25.62 12.90
N GLN A 449 4.75 -25.33 11.72
CA GLN A 449 6.16 -25.52 11.41
C GLN A 449 6.74 -24.19 10.96
N LEU A 450 7.92 -23.88 11.45
CA LEU A 450 8.65 -22.64 11.21
C LEU A 450 10.07 -23.02 10.77
N CYS A 451 10.63 -22.31 9.79
CA CYS A 451 12.04 -22.47 9.43
C CYS A 451 12.95 -22.17 10.64
N PRO A 452 14.04 -22.92 10.83
CA PRO A 452 14.96 -22.71 11.96
C PRO A 452 15.72 -21.37 11.87
N HIS A 453 15.80 -20.79 10.68
CA HIS A 453 16.37 -19.49 10.37
C HIS A 453 15.55 -18.83 9.25
N PRO A 454 15.72 -17.52 8.98
CA PRO A 454 15.15 -16.90 7.79
C PRO A 454 15.53 -17.73 6.55
N PRO A 455 14.56 -18.10 5.69
CA PRO A 455 14.80 -18.97 4.55
C PRO A 455 15.69 -18.24 3.54
N ARG A 456 16.83 -18.84 3.18
CA ARG A 456 17.82 -18.20 2.29
C ARG A 456 17.76 -18.78 0.90
N ASP A 457 17.53 -20.09 0.80
CA ASP A 457 17.54 -20.81 -0.47
C ASP A 457 16.31 -21.73 -0.60
N PRO A 458 16.04 -22.27 -1.81
CA PRO A 458 14.86 -23.09 -2.05
C PRO A 458 14.79 -24.38 -1.22
N THR A 459 15.91 -24.85 -0.66
CA THR A 459 15.97 -26.06 0.16
C THR A 459 15.24 -25.86 1.48
N ASP A 460 15.40 -24.67 2.10
CA ASP A 460 14.73 -24.32 3.36
C ASP A 460 13.20 -24.39 3.24
N GLU A 461 12.68 -23.83 2.14
CA GLU A 461 11.24 -23.79 1.85
C GLU A 461 10.70 -25.18 1.52
N ARG A 462 11.46 -25.99 0.75
CA ARG A 462 11.11 -27.38 0.46
C ARG A 462 11.01 -28.21 1.75
N ASP A 463 11.99 -28.11 2.63
CA ASP A 463 12.06 -28.91 3.85
C ASP A 463 10.96 -28.50 4.85
N LEU A 464 10.65 -27.19 4.92
CA LEU A 464 9.48 -26.68 5.63
C LEU A 464 8.17 -27.30 5.11
N LEU A 465 7.96 -27.24 3.79
CA LEU A 465 6.74 -27.73 3.15
C LEU A 465 6.55 -29.24 3.37
N LEU A 466 7.59 -30.04 3.13
CA LEU A 466 7.52 -31.50 3.27
C LEU A 466 7.22 -31.92 4.72
N GLY A 467 7.88 -31.30 5.70
CA GLY A 467 7.63 -31.59 7.11
C GLY A 467 6.19 -31.25 7.52
N TRP A 468 5.71 -30.08 7.09
CA TRP A 468 4.38 -29.61 7.45
C TRP A 468 3.27 -30.43 6.79
N VAL A 469 3.42 -30.80 5.51
CA VAL A 469 2.49 -31.70 4.81
C VAL A 469 2.41 -33.04 5.54
N ALA A 470 3.57 -33.63 5.90
CA ALA A 470 3.60 -34.91 6.60
C ALA A 470 2.89 -34.84 7.97
N ALA A 471 3.10 -33.76 8.73
CA ALA A 471 2.40 -33.54 10.00
C ALA A 471 0.89 -33.36 9.81
N THR A 472 0.49 -32.60 8.79
CA THR A 472 -0.92 -32.32 8.49
C THR A 472 -1.67 -33.58 8.07
N VAL A 473 -1.09 -34.39 7.18
CA VAL A 473 -1.68 -35.68 6.77
C VAL A 473 -1.83 -36.63 7.95
N ARG A 474 -0.83 -36.71 8.85
CA ARG A 474 -0.95 -37.53 10.07
C ARG A 474 -2.12 -37.09 10.96
N ALA A 475 -2.29 -35.78 11.15
CA ALA A 475 -3.40 -35.25 11.94
C ALA A 475 -4.77 -35.53 11.29
N ILE A 476 -4.88 -35.48 9.96
CA ILE A 476 -6.10 -35.87 9.24
C ILE A 476 -6.41 -37.34 9.50
N VAL A 477 -5.43 -38.23 9.40
CA VAL A 477 -5.62 -39.67 9.64
C VAL A 477 -5.97 -39.98 11.09
N GLU A 478 -5.38 -39.27 12.05
CA GLU A 478 -5.72 -39.42 13.48
C GLU A 478 -7.15 -38.98 13.79
N LEU A 479 -7.64 -37.96 13.07
CA LEU A 479 -8.92 -37.32 13.35
C LEU A 479 -10.08 -37.76 12.46
N ALA A 480 -9.84 -38.41 11.32
CA ALA A 480 -10.89 -39.01 10.48
C ALA A 480 -11.53 -40.18 11.23
#